data_AF-A0A4Q7QV52-F1
#
_entry.id   AF-A0A4Q7QV52-F1
#
_cell.length_a   1.000
_cell.length_b   1.000
_cell.length_c   1.000
_cell.angle_alpha   90.00
_cell.angle_beta   90.00
_cell.angle_gamma   90.00
#
_symmetry.space_group_name_H-M   'P 1'
#
loop_
_entity.id
_entity.type
_entity.pdbx_description
1 polymer ?
#
loop_
_entity_poly.entity_id
_entity_poly.type
_entity_poly.pdbx_seq_one_letter_code
_entity_poly.pdbx_strand_id
1 'polypeptide(L)'
;MIQRMHVAVNCTNLEKSLEFYKNFFGTEPAKVKENYAKFELDEPGLHFSLNVRPFEKEGVLNHLGFQVNNTEDVLAMGERLRSAGLLLIDEMDTTCCYAVQDKLWVYDPDGNAWEIFYTKEDSEFESAGDARDLSLCCAPPQKPQTIQLGFTKK
;
A
#
# COMPACT_ATOMS: atom_id res chain seq x y z
N MET A 1 0.25 -11.78 29.00
CA MET A 1 -0.24 -12.05 27.63
C MET A 1 -0.17 -10.75 26.86
N ILE A 2 0.48 -10.74 25.68
CA ILE A 2 0.54 -9.57 24.80
C ILE A 2 -0.89 -9.27 24.30
N GLN A 3 -1.29 -7.99 24.27
CA GLN A 3 -2.65 -7.57 23.92
C GLN A 3 -2.76 -6.99 22.51
N ARG A 4 -1.84 -6.07 22.17
CA ARG A 4 -1.83 -5.37 20.88
C ARG A 4 -0.38 -5.12 20.44
N MET A 5 -0.16 -5.12 19.13
CA MET A 5 1.04 -4.53 18.55
C MET A 5 1.01 -3.01 18.76
N HIS A 6 2.15 -2.37 18.98
CA HIS A 6 2.24 -0.91 19.02
C HIS A 6 3.13 -0.41 17.88
N VAL A 7 2.56 0.43 17.02
CA VAL A 7 3.26 1.14 15.96
C VAL A 7 3.13 2.64 16.20
N ALA A 8 4.25 3.36 16.14
CA ALA A 8 4.29 4.80 16.26
C ALA A 8 5.02 5.35 15.04
N VAL A 9 4.35 6.21 14.28
CA VAL A 9 4.95 6.89 13.12
C VAL A 9 5.02 8.40 13.39
N ASN A 10 6.02 9.03 12.76
CA ASN A 10 6.07 10.47 12.70
C ASN A 10 5.24 10.96 11.51
N CYS A 11 4.67 12.16 11.62
CA CYS A 11 3.94 12.80 10.55
C CYS A 11 4.28 14.28 10.45
N THR A 12 4.22 14.85 9.24
CA THR A 12 4.47 16.28 9.03
C THR A 12 3.23 17.14 9.26
N ASN A 13 2.03 16.55 9.12
CA ASN A 13 0.77 17.26 9.31
C ASN A 13 -0.29 16.31 9.92
N LEU A 14 -0.63 16.55 11.19
CA LEU A 14 -1.56 15.69 11.94
C LEU A 14 -2.97 15.63 11.34
N GLU A 15 -3.47 16.74 10.79
CA GLU A 15 -4.82 16.82 10.24
C GLU A 15 -4.94 15.93 9.00
N LYS A 16 -3.99 16.03 8.07
CA LYS A 16 -3.93 15.18 6.87
C LYS A 16 -3.75 13.71 7.23
N SER A 17 -2.87 13.41 8.20
CA SER A 17 -2.68 12.03 8.66
C SER A 17 -3.94 11.50 9.34
N LEU A 18 -4.66 12.30 10.12
CA LEU A 18 -5.92 11.89 10.73
C LEU A 18 -6.99 11.60 9.69
N GLU A 19 -7.15 12.45 8.67
CA GLU A 19 -8.07 12.20 7.55
C GLU A 19 -7.76 10.86 6.88
N PHE A 20 -6.48 10.63 6.54
CA PHE A 20 -6.03 9.38 5.97
C PHE A 20 -6.34 8.17 6.88
N TYR A 21 -5.90 8.19 8.13
CA TYR A 21 -5.98 7.03 9.01
C TYR A 21 -7.40 6.73 9.51
N LYS A 22 -8.28 7.73 9.60
CA LYS A 22 -9.72 7.50 9.80
C LYS A 22 -10.32 6.73 8.65
N ASN A 23 -10.01 7.12 7.42
CA ASN A 23 -10.46 6.42 6.23
C ASN A 23 -9.81 5.05 6.09
N PHE A 24 -8.51 4.93 6.39
CA PHE A 24 -7.79 3.67 6.29
C PHE A 24 -8.28 2.63 7.31
N PHE A 25 -8.35 2.99 8.59
CA PHE A 25 -8.83 2.09 9.64
C PHE A 25 -10.35 1.98 9.73
N GLY A 26 -11.09 2.91 9.14
CA GLY A 26 -12.56 2.95 9.21
C GLY A 26 -13.09 3.27 10.62
N THR A 27 -12.30 3.96 11.45
CA THR A 27 -12.67 4.31 12.83
C THR A 27 -12.07 5.65 13.26
N GLU A 28 -12.63 6.25 14.31
CA GLU A 28 -12.14 7.49 14.90
C GLU A 28 -10.96 7.23 15.87
N PRO A 29 -10.02 8.18 16.04
CA PRO A 29 -8.93 8.04 16.99
C PRO A 29 -9.46 8.06 18.44
N ALA A 30 -8.93 7.16 19.27
CA ALA A 30 -9.19 7.11 20.70
C ALA A 30 -8.65 8.34 21.46
N LYS A 31 -7.68 9.07 20.90
CA LYS A 31 -7.12 10.29 21.48
C LYS A 31 -6.58 11.24 20.42
N VAL A 32 -6.87 12.52 20.56
CA VAL A 32 -6.26 13.61 19.76
C VAL A 32 -5.74 14.71 20.70
N LYS A 33 -4.55 15.22 20.38
CA LYS A 33 -3.87 16.38 20.97
C LYS A 33 -3.22 17.17 19.83
N GLU A 34 -2.71 18.36 20.13
CA GLU A 34 -2.14 19.28 19.13
C GLU A 34 -1.05 18.63 18.25
N ASN A 35 -0.18 17.80 18.84
CA ASN A 35 0.95 17.17 18.16
C ASN A 35 0.90 15.64 18.18
N TYR A 36 -0.25 15.05 18.50
CA TYR A 36 -0.37 13.61 18.73
C TYR A 36 -1.78 13.10 18.47
N ALA A 37 -1.88 11.94 17.84
CA ALA A 37 -3.12 11.17 17.83
C ALA A 37 -2.86 9.68 18.05
N LYS A 38 -3.89 8.97 18.51
CA LYS A 38 -3.85 7.54 18.79
C LYS A 38 -5.12 6.87 18.29
N PHE A 39 -4.95 5.74 17.61
CA PHE A 39 -6.00 4.77 17.31
C PHE A 39 -5.78 3.50 18.14
N GLU A 40 -6.87 2.90 18.60
CA GLU A 40 -6.87 1.61 19.28
C GLU A 40 -7.88 0.72 18.58
N LEU A 41 -7.37 -0.29 17.87
CA LEU A 41 -8.14 -1.27 17.15
C LEU A 41 -8.21 -2.56 17.99
N ASP A 42 -9.34 -3.23 17.92
CA ASP A 42 -9.57 -4.50 18.60
C ASP A 42 -9.29 -5.70 17.69
N GLU A 43 -9.75 -5.63 16.44
CA GLU A 43 -9.59 -6.68 15.43
C GLU A 43 -9.14 -6.05 14.09
N PRO A 44 -7.84 -6.05 13.77
CA PRO A 44 -6.72 -6.59 14.54
C PRO A 44 -6.37 -5.74 15.77
N GLY A 45 -5.76 -6.37 16.78
CA GLY A 45 -5.28 -5.69 17.97
C GLY A 45 -4.09 -4.77 17.66
N LEU A 46 -4.35 -3.49 17.43
CA LEU A 46 -3.34 -2.48 17.09
C LEU A 46 -3.49 -1.23 17.96
N HIS A 47 -2.38 -0.83 18.58
CA HIS A 47 -2.18 0.51 19.10
C HIS A 47 -1.37 1.29 18.08
N PHE A 48 -1.97 2.29 17.43
CA PHE A 48 -1.30 3.08 16.40
C PHE A 48 -1.22 4.54 16.85
N SER A 49 -0.05 5.16 16.75
CA SER A 49 0.11 6.57 17.11
C SER A 49 0.81 7.41 16.04
N LEU A 50 0.29 8.63 15.88
CA LEU A 50 0.82 9.69 15.03
C LEU A 50 1.51 10.72 15.91
N ASN A 51 2.73 11.09 15.55
CA ASN A 51 3.54 12.05 16.30
C ASN A 51 3.99 13.18 15.37
N VAL A 52 3.64 14.42 15.67
CA VAL A 52 4.14 15.58 14.92
C VAL A 52 5.53 15.92 15.43
N ARG A 53 6.55 15.49 14.71
CA ARG A 53 7.97 15.67 15.03
C ARG A 53 8.78 15.81 13.74
N PRO A 54 9.94 16.50 13.74
CA PRO A 54 10.86 16.44 12.61
C PRO A 54 11.40 15.02 12.39
N PHE A 55 11.47 14.59 11.13
CA PHE A 55 12.09 13.32 10.72
C PHE A 55 12.62 13.43 9.29
N GLU A 56 13.62 12.62 8.98
CA GLU A 56 14.06 12.41 7.61
C GLU A 56 13.07 11.48 6.91
N LYS A 57 12.56 11.88 5.76
CA LYS A 57 11.55 11.11 5.01
C LYS A 57 12.12 9.84 4.39
N GLU A 58 13.43 9.80 4.16
CA GLU A 58 14.13 8.63 3.65
C GLU A 58 14.62 7.79 4.83
N GLY A 59 13.78 6.88 5.33
CA GLY A 59 14.04 6.19 6.59
C GLY A 59 13.47 4.78 6.73
N VAL A 60 14.33 3.78 6.46
CA VAL A 60 14.43 2.38 6.99
C VAL A 60 13.20 1.47 7.03
N LEU A 61 12.00 1.95 7.39
CA LEU A 61 10.79 1.15 7.39
C LEU A 61 10.35 0.91 5.95
N ASN A 62 10.30 -0.36 5.53
CA ASN A 62 9.90 -0.70 4.17
C ASN A 62 8.38 -0.52 3.96
N HIS A 63 7.56 -1.18 4.78
CA HIS A 63 6.10 -1.03 4.80
C HIS A 63 5.50 -1.63 6.07
N LEU A 64 4.19 -1.43 6.24
CA LEU A 64 3.33 -2.07 7.23
C LEU A 64 2.23 -2.83 6.49
N GLY A 65 1.74 -3.94 7.05
CA GLY A 65 0.79 -4.80 6.35
C GLY A 65 -0.31 -5.34 7.23
N PHE A 66 -1.50 -5.52 6.65
CA PHE A 66 -2.56 -6.35 7.20
C PHE A 66 -2.86 -7.52 6.28
N GLN A 67 -2.71 -8.73 6.80
CA GLN A 67 -3.18 -9.92 6.11
C GLN A 67 -4.69 -10.07 6.30
N VAL A 68 -5.41 -10.38 5.22
CA VAL A 68 -6.83 -10.72 5.21
C VAL A 68 -7.05 -12.17 4.79
N ASN A 69 -8.29 -12.65 4.86
CA ASN A 69 -8.57 -14.09 4.78
C ASN A 69 -8.61 -14.63 3.35
N ASN A 70 -8.93 -13.78 2.37
CA ASN A 70 -9.14 -14.18 0.97
C ASN A 70 -9.07 -12.95 0.04
N THR A 71 -9.14 -13.21 -1.26
CA THR A 71 -9.15 -12.19 -2.32
C THR A 71 -10.38 -11.28 -2.22
N GLU A 72 -11.54 -11.81 -1.83
CA GLU A 72 -12.77 -11.01 -1.69
C GLU A 72 -12.62 -9.93 -0.62
N ASP A 73 -11.95 -10.23 0.49
CA ASP A 73 -11.63 -9.28 1.56
C ASP A 73 -10.66 -8.20 1.08
N VAL A 74 -9.66 -8.57 0.25
CA VAL A 74 -8.76 -7.60 -0.40
C VAL A 74 -9.57 -6.64 -1.25
N LEU A 75 -10.41 -7.15 -2.16
CA LEU A 75 -11.23 -6.33 -3.05
C LEU A 75 -12.24 -5.45 -2.28
N ALA A 76 -12.89 -5.99 -1.25
CA ALA A 76 -13.84 -5.24 -0.41
C ALA A 76 -13.15 -4.08 0.31
N MET A 77 -11.93 -4.30 0.82
CA MET A 77 -11.12 -3.24 1.40
C MET A 77 -10.73 -2.21 0.34
N GLY A 78 -10.35 -2.64 -0.86
CA GLY A 78 -10.03 -1.75 -1.98
C GLY A 78 -11.19 -0.82 -2.34
N GLU A 79 -12.39 -1.37 -2.50
CA GLU A 79 -13.60 -0.59 -2.79
C GLU A 79 -13.91 0.44 -1.70
N ARG A 80 -13.77 0.05 -0.42
CA ARG A 80 -13.98 0.95 0.72
C ARG A 80 -12.98 2.12 0.71
N LEU A 81 -11.70 1.83 0.48
CA LEU A 81 -10.65 2.85 0.48
C LEU A 81 -10.75 3.78 -0.75
N ARG A 82 -11.08 3.24 -1.94
CA ARG A 82 -11.36 4.04 -3.15
C ARG A 82 -12.55 4.96 -2.95
N SER A 83 -13.62 4.46 -2.33
CA SER A 83 -14.82 5.25 -1.99
C SER A 83 -14.51 6.37 -1.00
N ALA A 84 -13.49 6.19 -0.16
CA ALA A 84 -12.96 7.22 0.74
C ALA A 84 -11.94 8.17 0.07
N GLY A 85 -11.73 8.05 -1.23
CA GLY A 85 -10.84 8.91 -2.02
C GLY A 85 -9.35 8.57 -1.92
N LEU A 86 -8.99 7.41 -1.37
CA LEU A 86 -7.59 6.98 -1.31
C LEU A 86 -7.16 6.36 -2.64
N LEU A 87 -5.96 6.75 -3.09
CA LEU A 87 -5.34 6.18 -4.28
C LEU A 87 -4.67 4.86 -3.91
N LEU A 88 -5.01 3.81 -4.64
CA LEU A 88 -4.51 2.45 -4.44
C LEU A 88 -3.75 1.96 -5.66
N ILE A 89 -2.80 1.06 -5.42
CA ILE A 89 -2.16 0.25 -6.45
C ILE A 89 -2.55 -1.22 -6.19
N ASP A 90 -3.23 -1.81 -7.14
CA ASP A 90 -3.70 -3.20 -7.05
C ASP A 90 -2.69 -4.13 -7.71
N GLU A 91 -2.31 -5.21 -7.02
CA GLU A 91 -1.44 -6.25 -7.54
C GLU A 91 -2.09 -7.61 -7.26
N MET A 92 -2.81 -8.13 -8.26
CA MET A 92 -3.49 -9.41 -8.19
C MET A 92 -2.62 -10.51 -8.80
N ASP A 93 -2.70 -11.73 -8.28
CA ASP A 93 -1.93 -12.90 -8.74
C ASP A 93 -0.43 -12.63 -8.87
N THR A 94 0.12 -11.86 -7.92
CA THR A 94 1.51 -11.39 -7.97
C THR A 94 2.41 -12.22 -7.08
N THR A 95 3.48 -12.77 -7.66
CA THR A 95 4.51 -13.49 -6.90
C THR A 95 5.45 -12.50 -6.19
N CYS A 96 5.43 -12.47 -4.86
CA CYS A 96 6.26 -11.60 -4.02
C CYS A 96 6.61 -12.34 -2.74
N CYS A 97 7.81 -12.11 -2.18
CA CYS A 97 8.21 -12.74 -0.92
C CYS A 97 8.09 -14.27 -0.90
N TYR A 98 8.37 -14.94 -2.04
CA TYR A 98 8.20 -16.39 -2.20
C TYR A 98 6.75 -16.87 -2.01
N ALA A 99 5.76 -16.05 -2.38
CA ALA A 99 4.34 -16.39 -2.33
C ALA A 99 3.57 -15.74 -3.47
N VAL A 100 2.50 -16.39 -3.95
CA VAL A 100 1.51 -15.76 -4.83
C VAL A 100 0.50 -15.03 -3.95
N GLN A 101 0.32 -13.73 -4.20
CA GLN A 101 -0.49 -12.86 -3.37
C GLN A 101 -1.42 -11.97 -4.19
N ASP A 102 -2.58 -11.68 -3.61
CA ASP A 102 -3.42 -10.55 -4.01
C ASP A 102 -3.21 -9.44 -2.98
N LYS A 103 -2.82 -8.23 -3.42
CA LYS A 103 -2.49 -7.13 -2.53
C LYS A 103 -2.90 -5.77 -3.06
N LEU A 104 -3.16 -4.86 -2.12
CA LEU A 104 -3.40 -3.45 -2.36
C LEU A 104 -2.34 -2.64 -1.64
N TRP A 105 -1.75 -1.68 -2.33
CA TRP A 105 -0.86 -0.70 -1.72
C TRP A 105 -1.53 0.65 -1.59
N VAL A 106 -1.31 1.29 -0.44
CA VAL A 106 -1.69 2.69 -0.19
C VAL A 106 -0.57 3.40 0.55
N TYR A 107 -0.42 4.70 0.30
CA TYR A 107 0.60 5.53 0.93
C TYR A 107 -0.07 6.59 1.79
N ASP A 108 0.41 6.75 3.01
CA ASP A 108 -0.02 7.85 3.86
C ASP A 108 0.53 9.21 3.35
N PRO A 109 0.09 10.35 3.91
CA PRO A 109 0.53 11.68 3.47
C PRO A 109 2.04 11.93 3.57
N ASP A 110 2.75 11.12 4.36
CA ASP A 110 4.18 11.22 4.60
C ASP A 110 4.99 10.15 3.83
N GLY A 111 4.32 9.29 3.06
CA GLY A 111 4.92 8.30 2.17
C GLY A 111 5.09 6.91 2.79
N ASN A 112 4.57 6.66 4.00
CA ASN A 112 4.60 5.32 4.58
C ASN A 112 3.72 4.37 3.77
N ALA A 113 4.32 3.29 3.27
CA ALA A 113 3.63 2.27 2.51
C ALA A 113 2.85 1.32 3.42
N TRP A 114 1.60 1.09 3.07
CA TRP A 114 0.73 0.10 3.67
C TRP A 114 0.27 -0.91 2.63
N GLU A 115 0.33 -2.19 2.98
CA GLU A 115 -0.26 -3.26 2.20
C GLU A 115 -1.45 -3.90 2.92
N ILE A 116 -2.45 -4.28 2.13
CA ILE A 116 -3.51 -5.19 2.55
C ILE A 116 -3.43 -6.38 1.61
N PHE A 117 -3.18 -7.57 2.13
CA PHE A 117 -2.82 -8.71 1.28
C PHE A 117 -3.47 -10.02 1.72
N TYR A 118 -3.61 -10.91 0.76
CA TYR A 118 -3.94 -12.31 0.96
C TYR A 118 -2.88 -13.18 0.28
N THR A 119 -2.28 -14.09 1.04
CA THR A 119 -1.37 -15.10 0.49
C THR A 119 -2.16 -16.33 0.04
N LYS A 120 -2.08 -16.64 -1.25
CA LYS A 120 -2.82 -17.73 -1.90
C LYS A 120 -2.07 -19.05 -1.78
N GLU A 121 -0.79 -19.04 -2.12
CA GLU A 121 0.10 -20.20 -2.07
C GLU A 121 1.57 -19.76 -1.97
N ASP A 122 2.42 -20.66 -1.49
CA ASP A 122 3.87 -20.48 -1.49
C ASP A 122 4.42 -20.61 -2.92
N SER A 123 5.53 -19.94 -3.19
CA SER A 123 6.24 -19.92 -4.47
C SER A 123 7.74 -20.13 -4.24
N GLU A 124 8.34 -21.03 -5.02
CA GLU A 124 9.81 -21.24 -5.01
C GLU A 124 10.58 -20.04 -5.62
N PHE A 125 9.87 -19.12 -6.27
CA PHE A 125 10.44 -17.96 -6.93
C PHE A 125 10.03 -16.66 -6.24
N GLU A 126 10.95 -15.72 -6.22
CA GLU A 126 10.77 -14.36 -5.71
C GLU A 126 10.89 -13.39 -6.88
N SER A 127 9.96 -12.43 -6.99
CA SER A 127 9.88 -11.49 -8.12
C SER A 127 9.78 -10.03 -7.68
N ALA A 128 10.01 -9.71 -6.40
CA ALA A 128 10.03 -8.33 -5.92
C ALA A 128 11.33 -7.64 -6.36
N GLY A 129 11.36 -7.19 -7.62
CA GLY A 129 12.56 -6.59 -8.18
C GLY A 129 12.44 -6.04 -9.59
N ASP A 130 11.39 -6.35 -10.36
CA ASP A 130 11.16 -5.65 -11.61
C ASP A 130 10.67 -4.24 -11.28
N ALA A 131 11.60 -3.28 -11.40
CA ALA A 131 11.33 -1.87 -11.17
C ALA A 131 10.06 -1.47 -11.91
N ARG A 132 9.03 -1.07 -11.16
CA ARG A 132 7.80 -0.51 -11.73
C ARG A 132 8.21 0.72 -12.53
N ASP A 133 8.26 0.60 -13.85
CA ASP A 133 8.43 1.72 -14.74
C ASP A 133 7.14 2.56 -14.71
N LEU A 134 7.07 3.46 -13.73
CA LEU A 134 6.00 4.45 -13.59
C LEU A 134 5.92 5.41 -14.80
N SER A 135 6.84 5.32 -15.77
CA SER A 135 6.74 6.04 -17.05
C SER A 135 5.70 5.45 -18.02
N LEU A 136 5.23 4.22 -17.77
CA LEU A 136 4.25 3.55 -18.64
C LEU A 136 2.81 4.07 -18.49
N CYS A 137 2.54 4.95 -17.52
CA CYS A 137 1.22 5.57 -17.40
C CYS A 137 1.04 6.83 -18.29
N CYS A 138 2.13 7.37 -18.86
CA CYS A 138 2.11 8.60 -19.67
C CYS A 138 3.04 8.59 -20.92
N ALA A 139 3.45 7.43 -21.44
CA ALA A 139 4.24 7.40 -22.68
C ALA A 139 3.33 7.67 -23.90
N PRO A 140 3.63 8.67 -24.77
CA PRO A 140 2.93 8.79 -26.05
C PRO A 140 3.20 7.55 -26.90
N PRO A 141 2.24 7.11 -27.74
CA PRO A 141 2.40 5.89 -28.52
C PRO A 141 3.67 5.96 -29.35
N GLN A 142 4.54 4.95 -29.19
CA GLN A 142 5.70 4.78 -30.06
C GLN A 142 5.21 4.75 -31.51
N LYS A 143 5.86 5.55 -32.38
CA LYS A 143 5.56 5.55 -33.82
C LYS A 143 5.68 4.11 -34.35
N PRO A 144 4.71 3.64 -35.16
CA PRO A 144 4.79 2.32 -35.76
C PRO A 144 6.11 2.17 -36.52
N GLN A 145 6.90 1.15 -36.17
CA GLN A 145 8.06 0.78 -36.98
C GLN A 145 7.55 0.05 -38.23
N THR A 146 7.88 0.59 -39.39
CA THR A 146 7.61 -0.04 -40.68
C THR A 146 8.49 -1.28 -40.81
N ILE A 147 7.90 -2.47 -40.72
CA ILE A 147 8.57 -3.71 -41.08
C ILE A 147 8.65 -3.76 -42.62
N GLN A 148 9.86 -3.62 -43.17
CA GLN A 148 10.08 -3.89 -44.59
C GLN A 148 10.11 -5.40 -44.82
N LEU A 149 9.02 -5.94 -45.36
CA LEU A 149 9.00 -7.29 -45.90
C LEU A 149 9.75 -7.30 -47.25
N GLY A 150 10.98 -7.79 -47.23
CA GLY A 150 11.76 -8.02 -48.46
C GLY A 150 11.14 -9.14 -49.28
N PHE A 151 10.49 -8.81 -50.39
CA PHE A 151 10.08 -9.78 -51.39
C PHE A 151 11.29 -10.12 -52.29
N THR A 152 11.87 -11.30 -52.10
CA THR A 152 12.76 -11.90 -53.08
C THR A 152 11.95 -12.29 -54.32
N LYS A 153 12.14 -11.57 -55.43
CA LYS A 153 11.71 -12.03 -56.76
C LYS A 153 12.82 -12.92 -57.34
N LYS A 154 12.34 -14.00 -57.98
CA LYS A 154 13.07 -15.07 -58.67
C LYS A 154 14.30 -14.63 -59.45
#